data_AF-A0A8K0C7B9-F1
#
_entry.id   AF-A0A8K0C7B9-F1
#
_cell.length_a   1.000
_cell.length_b   1.000
_cell.length_c   1.000
_cell.angle_alpha   90.00
_cell.angle_beta   90.00
_cell.angle_gamma   90.00
#
_symmetry.space_group_name_H-M   'P 1'
#
loop_
_entity.id
_entity.type
_entity.pdbx_description
1 polymer ?
#
loop_
_entity_poly.entity_id
_entity_poly.type
_entity_poly.pdbx_seq_one_letter_code
_entity_poly.pdbx_strand_id
1 'polypeptide(L)'
;MSKIYPNLEYLSERENEHHRSTSDLETNCGQIFSKSSAFTRDIIEKLEETEIGPKNTVICGHEFRTRQLWVLTGLILLFLSSCMGMGLMFGTTMFDGYVLSNIVLANNTNAYNLWKGPFMRSVLKVYIFNYTNVDEYERGEAEKLHVKEVGPFVYEEISERVNVQFYPNGTVSYQEHRRHKYRADLSKGRRQSDRIIVPNMPMLGAAAISKNSYYMTRLAMSTLLKGLNAKPFLNLPAHRFIWGYDDSLYALAKGVMSYQKKFPFEKFGILASRNGTSSDVITINTGKKDINKLGLIDRFNGEESIDHWSTDDCNKIQGGDGTIFPPHVVRQKKPIYMYQKELCRRLPLVFDKEVKIINGKISAYKYVLPDTVFDRPEIDPENQCYCDMDSGNCSPQGVFNATPCAYGAPAFISFPHFYNADPALKEAVSGLNPNPQHDNFLYVHPRLGFTMAGKSQLQMNVQVRKSFGMTQLDMFEDDMILPITWVEIGLEDKDLPDLAKEGIYGASFTIPAIEMSLQYGCLLTALVTLTAIAIILKGKWNERIQRIRRLQRNTSTQSGNRLIS
;
A
#
# COMPACT_ATOMS: atom_id res chain seq x y z
N MET A 1 -58.19 -1.59 -30.71
CA MET A 1 -58.75 -2.28 -29.53
C MET A 1 -58.44 -1.41 -28.31
N SER A 2 -59.28 -0.45 -27.95
CA SER A 2 -60.58 -0.58 -27.26
C SER A 2 -60.49 -1.23 -25.89
N LYS A 3 -60.69 -0.38 -24.86
CA LYS A 3 -61.37 -0.64 -23.57
C LYS A 3 -60.66 -1.67 -22.66
N ILE A 4 -60.41 -1.37 -21.39
CA ILE A 4 -61.43 -1.22 -20.34
C ILE A 4 -61.02 -0.12 -19.32
N TYR A 5 -61.88 0.90 -19.19
CA TYR A 5 -61.99 1.93 -18.13
C TYR A 5 -62.93 1.40 -16.99
N PRO A 6 -63.15 2.04 -15.80
CA PRO A 6 -63.11 3.49 -15.46
C PRO A 6 -62.51 3.79 -14.05
N ASN A 7 -62.33 5.00 -13.50
CA ASN A 7 -62.88 6.37 -13.59
C ASN A 7 -61.69 7.37 -13.59
N LEU A 8 -61.62 8.44 -14.40
CA LEU A 8 -62.37 9.72 -14.38
C LEU A 8 -62.16 10.55 -13.10
N GLU A 9 -61.69 11.79 -13.32
CA GLU A 9 -61.69 12.94 -12.41
C GLU A 9 -60.82 12.84 -11.15
N TYR A 10 -59.51 13.15 -11.23
CA TYR A 10 -58.77 13.73 -10.09
C TYR A 10 -57.43 14.40 -10.44
N LEU A 11 -57.21 14.77 -11.70
CA LEU A 11 -55.87 15.18 -12.19
C LEU A 11 -55.72 16.67 -12.54
N SER A 12 -56.58 17.54 -12.01
CA SER A 12 -56.34 19.00 -12.06
C SER A 12 -56.23 19.68 -10.68
N GLU A 13 -56.09 18.92 -9.58
CA GLU A 13 -55.84 19.46 -8.24
C GLU A 13 -54.43 19.17 -7.68
N ARG A 14 -53.60 18.38 -8.38
CA ARG A 14 -52.31 17.90 -7.84
C ARG A 14 -51.09 18.82 -8.00
N GLU A 15 -51.23 19.99 -8.63
CA GLU A 15 -50.16 21.00 -8.65
C GLU A 15 -50.24 22.00 -7.48
N ASN A 16 -51.30 21.96 -6.67
CA ASN A 16 -51.41 22.78 -5.45
C ASN A 16 -51.13 22.01 -4.13
N GLU A 17 -50.83 20.71 -4.19
CA GLU A 17 -50.57 19.89 -2.98
C GLU A 17 -49.09 19.86 -2.55
N HIS A 18 -48.13 20.19 -3.40
CA HIS A 18 -46.70 20.10 -3.02
C HIS A 18 -46.14 21.33 -2.30
N HIS A 19 -46.90 22.43 -2.23
CA HIS A 19 -46.60 23.52 -1.29
C HIS A 19 -47.30 23.38 0.07
N ARG A 20 -48.20 22.42 0.25
CA ARG A 20 -48.78 22.09 1.57
C ARG A 20 -48.01 21.01 2.33
N SER A 21 -47.32 20.10 1.64
CA SER A 21 -46.59 19.00 2.30
C SER A 21 -45.30 19.43 3.01
N THR A 22 -44.68 20.57 2.66
CA THR A 22 -43.54 21.10 3.41
C THR A 22 -43.97 21.85 4.67
N SER A 23 -45.17 22.44 4.66
CA SER A 23 -45.78 23.05 5.86
C SER A 23 -46.14 21.98 6.89
N ASP A 24 -46.71 20.85 6.51
CA ASP A 24 -47.14 19.82 7.49
C ASP A 24 -45.98 18.99 8.06
N LEU A 25 -44.86 18.85 7.36
CA LEU A 25 -43.64 18.24 7.91
C LEU A 25 -42.87 19.18 8.84
N GLU A 26 -42.81 20.48 8.54
CA GLU A 26 -42.27 21.48 9.47
C GLU A 26 -43.17 21.66 10.70
N THR A 27 -44.50 21.57 10.51
CA THR A 27 -45.47 21.61 11.61
C THR A 27 -45.39 20.35 12.47
N ASN A 28 -45.10 19.16 11.89
CA ASN A 28 -44.90 17.93 12.67
C ASN A 28 -43.52 17.84 13.34
N CYS A 29 -42.45 18.38 12.77
CA CYS A 29 -41.17 18.52 13.50
C CYS A 29 -41.30 19.53 14.65
N GLY A 30 -41.97 20.66 14.41
CA GLY A 30 -42.31 21.63 15.46
C GLY A 30 -43.20 21.04 16.56
N GLN A 31 -44.14 20.16 16.21
CA GLN A 31 -44.94 19.42 17.20
C GLN A 31 -44.20 18.28 17.89
N ILE A 32 -43.19 17.66 17.27
CA ILE A 32 -42.36 16.65 17.95
C ILE A 32 -41.38 17.33 18.92
N PHE A 33 -40.84 18.51 18.60
CA PHE A 33 -40.04 19.29 19.55
C PHE A 33 -40.90 19.98 20.63
N SER A 34 -42.10 20.47 20.30
CA SER A 34 -43.02 21.05 21.28
C SER A 34 -43.65 19.99 22.18
N LYS A 35 -44.07 18.82 21.63
CA LYS A 35 -44.54 17.69 22.44
C LYS A 35 -43.42 16.91 23.10
N SER A 36 -42.18 16.92 22.60
CA SER A 36 -41.03 16.44 23.38
C SER A 36 -40.86 17.32 24.61
N SER A 37 -40.87 18.65 24.48
CA SER A 37 -40.78 19.52 25.65
C SER A 37 -42.01 19.45 26.56
N ALA A 38 -43.21 19.20 26.02
CA ALA A 38 -44.45 19.05 26.80
C ALA A 38 -44.58 17.67 27.45
N PHE A 39 -44.12 16.59 26.80
CA PHE A 39 -44.06 15.23 27.36
C PHE A 39 -42.90 15.12 28.36
N THR A 40 -41.77 15.79 28.09
CA THR A 40 -40.68 15.94 29.06
C THR A 40 -41.13 16.84 30.21
N ARG A 41 -41.93 17.89 29.97
CA ARG A 41 -42.55 18.70 31.04
C ARG A 41 -43.61 17.94 31.82
N ASP A 42 -44.47 17.16 31.19
CA ASP A 42 -45.52 16.37 31.86
C ASP A 42 -44.91 15.18 32.60
N ILE A 43 -43.80 14.61 32.12
CA ILE A 43 -42.96 13.67 32.86
C ILE A 43 -42.21 14.38 34.00
N ILE A 44 -41.68 15.59 33.80
CA ILE A 44 -41.01 16.37 34.85
C ILE A 44 -42.01 16.84 35.92
N GLU A 45 -43.24 17.23 35.54
CA GLU A 45 -44.34 17.62 36.42
C GLU A 45 -44.91 16.40 37.15
N LYS A 46 -45.10 15.26 36.46
CA LYS A 46 -45.46 14.00 37.14
C LYS A 46 -44.34 13.48 38.05
N LEU A 47 -43.07 13.73 37.72
CA LEU A 47 -41.93 13.45 38.61
C LEU A 47 -41.85 14.46 39.77
N GLU A 48 -42.33 15.69 39.60
CA GLU A 48 -42.44 16.72 40.66
C GLU A 48 -43.63 16.46 41.61
N GLU A 49 -44.76 15.95 41.11
CA GLU A 49 -45.93 15.60 41.94
C GLU A 49 -45.72 14.28 42.73
N THR A 50 -44.85 13.39 42.26
CA THR A 50 -44.36 12.27 43.08
C THR A 50 -43.15 12.72 43.92
N GLU A 51 -43.38 13.44 45.03
CA GLU A 51 -42.39 13.62 46.12
C GLU A 51 -42.07 12.27 46.82
N ILE A 52 -41.53 11.29 46.10
CA ILE A 52 -40.96 10.07 46.67
C ILE A 52 -39.47 10.34 46.93
N GLY A 53 -39.20 11.21 47.90
CA GLY A 53 -37.85 11.48 48.36
C GLY A 53 -37.83 12.56 49.44
N PRO A 54 -37.05 12.40 50.53
CA PRO A 54 -36.95 13.42 51.55
C PRO A 54 -36.45 14.75 50.95
N LYS A 55 -36.96 15.92 51.39
CA LYS A 55 -36.50 17.25 50.93
C LYS A 55 -35.04 17.53 51.35
N ASN A 56 -34.67 16.98 52.51
CA ASN A 56 -33.34 17.04 53.09
C ASN A 56 -32.89 15.62 53.43
N THR A 57 -31.73 15.20 52.93
CA THR A 57 -31.08 13.95 53.29
C THR A 57 -30.01 14.22 54.35
N VAL A 58 -29.99 13.44 55.43
CA VAL A 58 -28.97 13.54 56.47
C VAL A 58 -27.90 12.49 56.22
N ILE A 59 -26.66 12.92 55.97
CA ILE A 59 -25.50 12.02 55.84
C ILE A 59 -24.45 12.49 56.84
N CYS A 60 -23.95 11.57 57.68
CA CYS A 60 -22.98 11.85 58.75
C CYS A 60 -23.35 13.06 59.64
N GLY A 61 -24.62 13.18 60.05
CA GLY A 61 -25.09 14.27 60.91
C GLY A 61 -25.25 15.63 60.24
N HIS A 62 -25.12 15.71 58.90
CA HIS A 62 -25.28 16.93 58.12
C HIS A 62 -26.51 16.89 57.21
N GLU A 63 -27.36 17.91 57.30
CA GLU A 63 -28.50 18.12 56.40
C GLU A 63 -28.05 18.66 55.04
N PHE A 64 -28.34 17.89 53.99
CA PHE A 64 -28.17 18.32 52.60
C PHE A 64 -29.51 18.37 51.89
N ARG A 65 -29.74 19.40 51.08
CA ARG A 65 -30.89 19.42 50.17
C ARG A 65 -30.71 18.31 49.15
N THR A 66 -31.67 17.39 49.04
CA THR A 66 -31.50 16.11 48.33
C THR A 66 -31.17 16.31 46.84
N ARG A 67 -31.74 17.33 46.20
CA ARG A 67 -31.40 17.75 44.83
C ARG A 67 -29.93 18.18 44.67
N GLN A 68 -29.35 18.88 45.65
CA GLN A 68 -27.93 19.27 45.61
C GLN A 68 -27.01 18.07 45.80
N LEU A 69 -27.45 17.06 46.56
CA LEU A 69 -26.70 15.83 46.75
C LEU A 69 -26.61 15.07 45.42
N TRP A 70 -27.73 14.86 44.74
CA TRP A 70 -27.76 14.19 43.42
C TRP A 70 -26.89 14.90 42.37
N VAL A 71 -26.94 16.24 42.31
CA VAL A 71 -26.10 17.03 41.40
C VAL A 71 -24.62 16.86 41.73
N LEU A 72 -24.25 16.90 43.02
CA LEU A 72 -22.86 16.74 43.44
C LEU A 72 -22.35 15.32 43.16
N THR A 73 -23.16 14.29 43.42
CA THR A 73 -22.83 12.91 43.08
C THR A 73 -22.67 12.72 41.58
N GLY A 74 -23.57 13.28 40.76
CA GLY A 74 -23.45 13.25 39.30
C GLY A 74 -22.19 13.93 38.78
N LEU A 75 -21.84 15.11 39.32
CA LEU A 75 -20.62 15.83 38.97
C LEU A 75 -19.35 15.07 39.36
N ILE A 76 -19.34 14.43 40.54
CA ILE A 76 -18.21 13.61 40.99
C ILE A 76 -18.04 12.38 40.09
N LEU A 77 -19.12 11.67 39.76
CA LEU A 77 -19.06 10.52 38.85
C LEU A 77 -18.56 10.93 37.46
N LEU A 78 -19.05 12.06 36.93
CA LEU A 78 -18.60 12.59 35.66
C LEU A 78 -17.10 12.95 35.72
N PHE A 79 -16.66 13.65 36.77
CA PHE A 79 -15.25 13.97 36.99
C PHE A 79 -14.37 12.70 37.01
N LEU A 80 -14.76 11.68 37.79
CA LEU A 80 -14.02 10.43 37.89
C LEU A 80 -13.95 9.69 36.56
N SER A 81 -15.07 9.57 35.82
CA SER A 81 -15.08 8.97 34.48
C SER A 81 -14.20 9.74 33.49
N SER A 82 -14.17 11.06 33.61
CA SER A 82 -13.39 11.96 32.75
C SER A 82 -11.88 11.86 33.04
N CYS A 83 -11.51 11.78 34.31
CA CYS A 83 -10.13 11.51 34.73
C CYS A 83 -9.68 10.11 34.28
N MET A 84 -10.55 9.10 34.36
CA MET A 84 -10.26 7.77 33.84
C MET A 84 -10.07 7.80 32.32
N GLY A 85 -10.96 8.47 31.58
CA GLY A 85 -10.84 8.66 30.13
C GLY A 85 -9.55 9.37 29.73
N MET A 86 -9.19 10.44 30.45
CA MET A 86 -7.91 11.14 30.26
C MET A 86 -6.71 10.22 30.54
N GLY A 87 -6.75 9.45 31.64
CA GLY A 87 -5.71 8.47 31.97
C GLY A 87 -5.56 7.40 30.89
N LEU A 88 -6.66 6.92 30.31
CA LEU A 88 -6.63 5.97 29.19
C LEU A 88 -6.05 6.62 27.93
N MET A 89 -6.50 7.82 27.56
CA MET A 89 -6.10 8.46 26.28
C MET A 89 -4.68 9.02 26.28
N PHE A 90 -4.18 9.56 27.40
CA PHE A 90 -2.83 10.11 27.51
C PHE A 90 -1.82 9.13 28.13
N GLY A 91 -2.28 8.27 29.04
CA GLY A 91 -1.40 7.39 29.81
C GLY A 91 -1.24 5.98 29.24
N THR A 92 -1.97 5.62 28.18
CA THR A 92 -1.91 4.27 27.59
C THR A 92 -1.85 4.28 26.06
N THR A 93 -1.40 3.16 25.49
CA THR A 93 -1.41 2.91 24.04
C THR A 93 -2.70 2.22 23.56
N MET A 94 -3.75 2.16 24.40
CA MET A 94 -4.97 1.39 24.11
C MET A 94 -5.71 1.89 22.86
N PHE A 95 -5.82 3.22 22.70
CA PHE A 95 -6.46 3.79 21.52
C PHE A 95 -5.66 3.49 20.24
N ASP A 96 -4.35 3.64 20.29
CA ASP A 96 -3.50 3.32 19.15
C ASP A 96 -3.54 1.81 18.82
N GLY A 97 -3.56 0.94 19.84
CA GLY A 97 -3.78 -0.49 19.68
C GLY A 97 -5.14 -0.81 19.03
N TYR A 98 -6.20 -0.09 19.39
CA TYR A 98 -7.51 -0.21 18.75
C TYR A 98 -7.49 0.28 17.29
N VAL A 99 -6.82 1.38 16.99
CA VAL A 99 -6.65 1.84 15.60
C VAL A 99 -5.88 0.80 14.79
N LEU A 100 -4.81 0.24 15.35
CA LEU A 100 -3.99 -0.78 14.69
C LEU A 100 -4.71 -2.13 14.54
N SER A 101 -5.66 -2.47 15.42
CA SER A 101 -6.46 -3.68 15.25
C SER A 101 -7.44 -3.57 14.07
N ASN A 102 -7.84 -2.36 13.68
CA ASN A 102 -8.71 -2.11 12.53
C ASN A 102 -8.00 -2.25 11.16
N ILE A 103 -6.67 -2.25 11.12
CA ILE A 103 -5.89 -2.50 9.89
C ILE A 103 -5.52 -3.97 9.70
N VAL A 104 -5.89 -4.84 10.65
CA VAL A 104 -5.67 -6.29 10.56
C VAL A 104 -6.48 -6.86 9.38
N LEU A 105 -5.84 -7.73 8.61
CA LEU A 105 -6.49 -8.44 7.51
C LEU A 105 -7.36 -9.56 8.08
N ALA A 106 -8.67 -9.34 8.06
CA ALA A 106 -9.65 -10.33 8.48
C ALA A 106 -10.85 -10.30 7.54
N ASN A 107 -11.51 -11.44 7.39
CA ASN A 107 -12.62 -11.54 6.46
C ASN A 107 -13.73 -10.52 6.80
N ASN A 108 -14.31 -9.90 5.78
CA ASN A 108 -15.34 -8.85 5.88
C ASN A 108 -14.92 -7.54 6.58
N THR A 109 -13.62 -7.26 6.79
CA THR A 109 -13.18 -5.93 7.25
C THR A 109 -12.96 -4.97 6.09
N ASN A 110 -13.06 -3.66 6.36
CA ASN A 110 -12.74 -2.63 5.36
C ASN A 110 -11.29 -2.72 4.88
N ALA A 111 -10.36 -3.01 5.79
CA ALA A 111 -8.95 -3.23 5.46
C ALA A 111 -8.77 -4.41 4.49
N TYR A 112 -9.45 -5.52 4.73
CA TYR A 112 -9.43 -6.68 3.83
C TYR A 112 -10.01 -6.36 2.45
N ASN A 113 -11.16 -5.67 2.39
CA ASN A 113 -11.75 -5.29 1.11
C ASN A 113 -10.77 -4.42 0.31
N LEU A 114 -10.27 -3.33 0.90
CA LEU A 114 -9.29 -2.45 0.26
C LEU A 114 -8.03 -3.20 -0.21
N TRP A 115 -7.51 -4.11 0.61
CA TRP A 115 -6.36 -4.96 0.27
C TRP A 115 -6.67 -5.96 -0.86
N LYS A 116 -7.87 -6.54 -0.91
CA LYS A 116 -8.25 -7.51 -1.94
C LYS A 116 -8.33 -6.88 -3.34
N GLY A 117 -8.70 -5.59 -3.42
CA GLY A 117 -8.88 -4.89 -4.70
C GLY A 117 -10.17 -5.29 -5.44
N PRO A 118 -10.32 -4.92 -6.73
CA PRO A 118 -9.42 -4.13 -7.58
C PRO A 118 -9.69 -2.62 -7.49
N PHE A 119 -9.26 -1.99 -6.40
CA PHE A 119 -9.47 -0.55 -6.23
C PHE A 119 -8.39 0.27 -6.91
N MET A 120 -7.15 -0.18 -6.88
CA MET A 120 -6.00 0.56 -7.40
C MET A 120 -5.80 0.26 -8.90
N ARG A 121 -5.63 1.31 -9.69
CA ARG A 121 -5.34 1.21 -11.13
C ARG A 121 -3.98 1.84 -11.42
N SER A 122 -2.94 1.03 -11.43
CA SER A 122 -1.59 1.50 -11.73
C SER A 122 -1.44 1.78 -13.23
N VAL A 123 -0.54 2.69 -13.56
CA VAL A 123 -0.13 2.95 -14.93
C VAL A 123 1.20 2.24 -15.16
N LEU A 124 1.21 1.38 -16.17
CA LEU A 124 2.37 0.67 -16.68
C LEU A 124 2.82 1.35 -17.98
N LYS A 125 4.05 1.87 -18.02
CA LYS A 125 4.65 2.45 -19.23
C LYS A 125 5.86 1.61 -19.62
N VAL A 126 5.87 1.13 -20.86
CA VAL A 126 6.97 0.32 -21.40
C VAL A 126 7.72 1.13 -22.46
N TYR A 127 9.04 1.17 -22.35
CA TYR A 127 9.95 1.82 -23.30
C TYR A 127 10.92 0.78 -23.84
N ILE A 128 10.95 0.60 -25.15
CA ILE A 128 11.68 -0.48 -25.80
C ILE A 128 12.91 0.11 -26.49
N PHE A 129 14.06 -0.54 -26.33
CA PHE A 129 15.28 -0.20 -27.07
C PHE A 129 15.22 -0.86 -28.45
N ASN A 130 14.86 -0.09 -29.47
CA ASN A 130 14.79 -0.56 -30.85
C ASN A 130 16.16 -0.45 -31.50
N TYR A 131 16.73 -1.57 -31.93
CA TYR A 131 18.01 -1.63 -32.62
C TYR A 131 17.85 -1.21 -34.08
N THR A 132 18.69 -0.30 -34.57
CA THR A 132 18.49 0.34 -35.89
C THR A 132 19.53 -0.05 -36.94
N ASN A 133 20.70 -0.54 -36.52
CA ASN A 133 21.84 -0.83 -37.38
C ASN A 133 22.33 -2.28 -37.24
N VAL A 134 21.43 -3.23 -36.91
CA VAL A 134 21.80 -4.65 -36.71
C VAL A 134 22.49 -5.22 -37.93
N ASP A 135 21.97 -4.99 -39.13
CA ASP A 135 22.52 -5.54 -40.37
C ASP A 135 23.89 -4.93 -40.70
N GLU A 136 24.12 -3.64 -40.40
CA GLU A 136 25.41 -2.96 -40.58
C GLU A 136 26.46 -3.49 -39.60
N TYR A 137 26.06 -3.71 -38.34
CA TYR A 137 26.92 -4.30 -37.32
C TYR A 137 27.27 -5.75 -37.64
N GLU A 138 26.31 -6.55 -38.13
CA GLU A 138 26.55 -7.93 -38.57
C GLU A 138 27.54 -8.02 -39.74
N ARG A 139 27.53 -7.02 -40.66
CA ARG A 139 28.49 -6.92 -41.77
C ARG A 139 29.86 -6.35 -41.38
N GLY A 140 30.02 -5.87 -40.14
CA GLY A 140 31.24 -5.19 -39.68
C GLY A 140 31.40 -3.75 -40.20
N GLU A 141 30.34 -3.14 -40.73
CA GLU A 141 30.32 -1.74 -41.20
C GLU A 141 30.16 -0.75 -40.02
N ALA A 142 29.50 -1.19 -38.95
CA ALA A 142 29.35 -0.43 -37.71
C ALA A 142 30.17 -1.06 -36.59
N GLU A 143 30.90 -0.23 -35.84
CA GLU A 143 31.70 -0.67 -34.69
C GLU A 143 30.82 -1.02 -33.47
N LYS A 144 29.65 -0.40 -33.35
CA LYS A 144 28.75 -0.53 -32.19
C LYS A 144 27.29 -0.64 -32.61
N LEU A 145 26.51 -1.38 -31.83
CA LEU A 145 25.06 -1.38 -31.95
C LEU A 145 24.49 -0.01 -31.54
N HIS A 146 23.45 0.42 -32.25
CA HIS A 146 22.73 1.67 -32.03
C HIS A 146 21.26 1.39 -31.70
N VAL A 147 20.85 1.83 -30.52
CA VAL A 147 19.46 1.73 -30.05
C VAL A 147 18.78 3.08 -30.10
N LYS A 148 17.50 3.06 -30.43
CA LYS A 148 16.59 4.20 -30.28
C LYS A 148 15.45 3.80 -29.35
N GLU A 149 15.21 4.62 -28.34
CA GLU A 149 14.07 4.40 -27.45
C GLU A 149 12.73 4.59 -28.20
N VAL A 150 11.87 3.59 -28.10
CA VAL A 150 10.51 3.59 -28.65
C VAL A 150 9.53 3.39 -27.50
N GLY A 151 8.78 4.44 -27.20
CA GLY A 151 7.78 4.43 -26.14
C GLY A 151 7.21 5.84 -25.89
N PRO A 152 6.38 6.00 -24.84
CA PRO A 152 5.87 4.93 -23.99
C PRO A 152 4.74 4.13 -24.66
N PHE A 153 4.71 2.82 -24.44
CA PHE A 153 3.50 2.01 -24.60
C PHE A 153 2.80 1.95 -23.25
N VAL A 154 1.65 2.60 -23.12
CA VAL A 154 0.97 2.79 -21.83
C VAL A 154 -0.19 1.81 -21.68
N TYR A 155 -0.25 1.18 -20.52
CA TYR A 155 -1.32 0.28 -20.10
C TYR A 155 -1.84 0.69 -18.72
N GLU A 156 -3.15 0.67 -18.56
CA GLU A 156 -3.80 0.72 -17.26
C GLU A 156 -3.85 -0.72 -16.72
N GLU A 157 -3.17 -0.97 -15.60
CA GLU A 157 -3.12 -2.27 -14.91
C GLU A 157 -4.16 -2.27 -13.79
N ILE A 158 -5.07 -3.25 -13.84
CA ILE A 158 -6.08 -3.50 -12.83
C ILE A 158 -5.68 -4.80 -12.14
N SER A 159 -5.38 -4.72 -10.84
CA SER A 159 -4.93 -5.86 -10.04
C SER A 159 -5.91 -6.20 -8.92
N GLU A 160 -6.15 -7.49 -8.72
CA GLU A 160 -6.96 -8.03 -7.62
C GLU A 160 -6.30 -9.28 -7.03
N ARG A 161 -6.54 -9.51 -5.75
CA ARG A 161 -6.12 -10.74 -5.05
C ARG A 161 -7.25 -11.75 -5.10
N VAL A 162 -6.98 -12.89 -5.74
CA VAL A 162 -7.93 -13.99 -5.95
C VAL A 162 -7.50 -15.21 -5.15
N ASN A 163 -8.38 -16.21 -5.07
CA ASN A 163 -8.13 -17.48 -4.36
C ASN A 163 -7.64 -17.26 -2.91
N VAL A 164 -8.26 -16.29 -2.22
CA VAL A 164 -7.84 -15.90 -0.88
C VAL A 164 -8.26 -16.96 0.15
N GLN A 165 -7.29 -17.40 0.95
CA GLN A 165 -7.50 -18.38 2.02
C GLN A 165 -6.85 -17.91 3.33
N PHE A 166 -7.65 -17.78 4.39
CA PHE A 166 -7.16 -17.44 5.73
C PHE A 166 -6.84 -18.69 6.55
N TYR A 167 -5.80 -18.61 7.38
CA TYR A 167 -5.36 -19.72 8.23
C TYR A 167 -5.41 -19.39 9.73
N PRO A 168 -5.65 -20.39 10.60
CA PRO A 168 -5.67 -20.19 12.06
C PRO A 168 -4.35 -19.70 12.65
N ASN A 169 -3.23 -19.93 11.96
CA ASN A 169 -1.91 -19.47 12.38
C ASN A 169 -1.74 -17.94 12.25
N GLY A 170 -2.71 -17.20 11.69
CA GLY A 170 -2.65 -15.75 11.53
C GLY A 170 -2.08 -15.31 10.18
N THR A 171 -2.00 -16.19 9.20
CA THR A 171 -1.59 -15.86 7.82
C THR A 171 -2.76 -15.92 6.84
N VAL A 172 -2.56 -15.35 5.65
CA VAL A 172 -3.50 -15.41 4.52
C VAL A 172 -2.72 -15.68 3.25
N SER A 173 -3.17 -16.66 2.46
CA SER A 173 -2.63 -16.96 1.13
C SER A 173 -3.54 -16.40 0.05
N TYR A 174 -2.94 -15.99 -1.06
CA TYR A 174 -3.67 -15.48 -2.22
C TYR A 174 -2.83 -15.65 -3.50
N GLN A 175 -3.48 -15.47 -4.64
CA GLN A 175 -2.83 -15.29 -5.93
C GLN A 175 -3.18 -13.92 -6.49
N GLU A 176 -2.30 -13.36 -7.31
CA GLU A 176 -2.57 -12.09 -7.99
C GLU A 176 -3.22 -12.36 -9.33
N HIS A 177 -4.31 -11.65 -9.62
CA HIS A 177 -4.90 -11.56 -10.95
C HIS A 177 -4.75 -10.14 -11.48
N ARG A 178 -4.16 -10.01 -12.67
CA ARG A 178 -3.89 -8.70 -13.29
C ARG A 178 -4.45 -8.65 -14.70
N ARG A 179 -5.06 -7.52 -15.04
CA ARG A 179 -5.59 -7.22 -16.38
C ARG A 179 -5.01 -5.91 -16.87
N HIS A 180 -4.61 -5.88 -18.14
CA HIS A 180 -3.98 -4.70 -18.74
C HIS A 180 -4.83 -4.16 -19.87
N LYS A 181 -5.15 -2.87 -19.80
CA LYS A 181 -5.89 -2.15 -20.85
C LYS A 181 -4.97 -1.15 -21.52
N TYR A 182 -4.74 -1.30 -22.81
CA TYR A 182 -3.92 -0.35 -23.57
C TYR A 182 -4.55 1.05 -23.60
N ARG A 183 -3.73 2.09 -23.39
CA ARG A 183 -4.12 3.50 -23.35
C ARG A 183 -3.46 4.26 -24.49
N ALA A 184 -4.13 4.29 -25.63
CA ALA A 184 -3.64 4.98 -26.84
C ALA A 184 -3.50 6.50 -26.62
N ASP A 185 -4.38 7.08 -25.82
CA ASP A 185 -4.39 8.49 -25.42
C ASP A 185 -3.12 8.90 -24.66
N LEU A 186 -2.55 7.99 -23.87
CA LEU A 186 -1.33 8.24 -23.09
C LEU A 186 -0.05 7.75 -23.79
N SER A 187 -0.18 6.99 -24.88
CA SER A 187 0.95 6.37 -25.58
C SER A 187 1.63 7.27 -26.62
N LYS A 188 1.40 8.60 -26.58
CA LYS A 188 2.03 9.60 -27.46
C LYS A 188 1.99 9.23 -28.97
N GLY A 189 0.88 8.66 -29.43
CA GLY A 189 0.69 8.26 -30.83
C GLY A 189 1.34 6.93 -31.23
N ARG A 190 2.01 6.23 -30.31
CA ARG A 190 2.50 4.86 -30.54
C ARG A 190 1.35 3.91 -30.76
N ARG A 191 1.56 2.89 -31.59
CA ARG A 191 0.58 1.84 -31.84
C ARG A 191 1.15 0.52 -31.36
N GLN A 192 0.29 -0.33 -30.80
CA GLN A 192 0.65 -1.71 -30.43
C GLN A 192 1.27 -2.52 -31.60
N SER A 193 0.95 -2.15 -32.84
CA SER A 193 1.47 -2.76 -34.06
C SER A 193 2.83 -2.22 -34.52
N ASP A 194 3.37 -1.19 -33.87
CA ASP A 194 4.66 -0.58 -34.25
C ASP A 194 5.75 -1.66 -34.27
N ARG A 195 6.50 -1.72 -35.37
CA ARG A 195 7.56 -2.72 -35.54
C ARG A 195 8.81 -2.29 -34.79
N ILE A 196 9.41 -3.27 -34.12
CA ILE A 196 10.64 -3.10 -33.36
C ILE A 196 11.61 -4.24 -33.70
N ILE A 197 12.91 -3.94 -33.62
CA ILE A 197 14.00 -4.89 -33.70
C ILE A 197 14.62 -4.99 -32.32
N VAL A 198 14.59 -6.18 -31.73
CA VAL A 198 14.99 -6.44 -30.33
C VAL A 198 15.76 -7.75 -30.21
N PRO A 199 16.57 -7.94 -29.17
CA PRO A 199 17.30 -9.19 -28.95
C PRO A 199 16.36 -10.40 -28.86
N ASN A 200 16.75 -11.51 -29.48
CA ASN A 200 16.03 -12.78 -29.45
C ASN A 200 16.30 -13.50 -28.12
N MET A 201 15.53 -13.15 -27.11
CA MET A 201 15.69 -13.66 -25.75
C MET A 201 15.63 -15.19 -25.63
N PRO A 202 14.68 -15.92 -26.25
CA PRO A 202 14.70 -17.38 -26.26
C PRO A 202 16.00 -17.97 -26.82
N MET A 203 16.50 -17.43 -27.94
CA MET A 203 17.73 -17.91 -28.58
C MET A 203 18.97 -17.62 -27.71
N LEU A 204 19.09 -16.39 -27.20
CA LEU A 204 20.19 -15.99 -26.31
C LEU A 204 20.17 -16.81 -25.01
N GLY A 205 18.98 -17.06 -24.46
CA GLY A 205 18.78 -17.92 -23.30
C GLY A 205 19.23 -19.36 -23.55
N ALA A 206 18.78 -19.97 -24.64
CA ALA A 206 19.20 -21.32 -25.01
C ALA A 206 20.72 -21.43 -25.22
N ALA A 207 21.32 -20.41 -25.85
CA ALA A 207 22.77 -20.34 -26.03
C ALA A 207 23.50 -20.29 -24.68
N ALA A 208 23.09 -19.41 -23.77
CA ALA A 208 23.68 -19.25 -22.45
C ALA A 208 23.57 -20.52 -21.60
N ILE A 209 22.38 -21.14 -21.54
CA ILE A 209 22.15 -22.38 -20.81
C ILE A 209 23.02 -23.52 -21.37
N SER A 210 23.21 -23.56 -22.69
CA SER A 210 24.03 -24.60 -23.32
C SER A 210 25.53 -24.42 -23.13
N LYS A 211 26.03 -23.22 -22.77
CA LYS A 211 27.48 -22.89 -22.75
C LYS A 211 28.30 -23.88 -21.92
N ASN A 212 27.77 -24.30 -20.77
CA ASN A 212 28.43 -25.20 -19.82
C ASN A 212 28.03 -26.68 -19.99
N SER A 213 27.25 -27.02 -21.03
CA SER A 213 26.87 -28.41 -21.30
C SER A 213 27.99 -29.19 -22.02
N TYR A 214 27.88 -30.52 -22.03
CA TYR A 214 28.81 -31.38 -22.79
C TYR A 214 28.89 -30.99 -24.26
N TYR A 215 30.05 -31.24 -24.88
CA TYR A 215 30.33 -30.88 -26.28
C TYR A 215 29.22 -31.32 -27.26
N MET A 216 28.72 -32.54 -27.13
CA MET A 216 27.66 -33.07 -28.01
C MET A 216 26.33 -32.33 -27.84
N THR A 217 25.97 -31.91 -26.62
CA THR A 217 24.77 -31.09 -26.37
C THR A 217 24.91 -29.72 -27.00
N ARG A 218 26.10 -29.10 -26.90
CA ARG A 218 26.40 -27.80 -27.52
C ARG A 218 26.31 -27.88 -29.04
N LEU A 219 26.87 -28.94 -29.62
CA LEU A 219 26.79 -29.20 -31.06
C LEU A 219 25.34 -29.41 -31.52
N ALA A 220 24.56 -30.22 -30.80
CA ALA A 220 23.14 -30.46 -31.09
C ALA A 220 22.30 -29.17 -30.97
N MET A 221 22.60 -28.30 -29.99
CA MET A 221 21.94 -27.01 -29.87
C MET A 221 22.32 -26.08 -31.03
N SER A 222 23.60 -26.03 -31.42
CA SER A 222 24.04 -25.24 -32.57
C SER A 222 23.35 -25.69 -33.87
N THR A 223 23.28 -27.00 -34.13
CA THR A 223 22.59 -27.53 -35.32
C THR A 223 21.10 -27.25 -35.30
N LEU A 224 20.45 -27.35 -34.13
CA LEU A 224 19.04 -26.98 -33.97
C LEU A 224 18.81 -25.50 -34.28
N LEU A 225 19.59 -24.59 -33.69
CA LEU A 225 19.45 -23.15 -33.93
C LEU A 225 19.69 -22.77 -35.39
N LYS A 226 20.64 -23.43 -36.06
CA LYS A 226 20.87 -23.26 -37.51
C LYS A 226 19.69 -23.79 -38.33
N GLY A 227 19.17 -24.98 -38.00
CA GLY A 227 18.03 -25.58 -38.69
C GLY A 227 16.74 -24.77 -38.54
N LEU A 228 16.55 -24.10 -37.40
CA LEU A 228 15.43 -23.17 -37.16
C LEU A 228 15.64 -21.79 -37.78
N ASN A 229 16.80 -21.52 -38.39
CA ASN A 229 17.20 -20.19 -38.85
C ASN A 229 17.04 -19.12 -37.75
N ALA A 230 17.40 -19.48 -36.52
CA ALA A 230 17.25 -18.60 -35.36
C ALA A 230 18.24 -17.44 -35.45
N LYS A 231 17.72 -16.22 -35.56
CA LYS A 231 18.53 -14.99 -35.60
C LYS A 231 18.71 -14.39 -34.20
N PRO A 232 19.82 -13.69 -33.92
CA PRO A 232 20.04 -13.02 -32.63
C PRO A 232 19.09 -11.86 -32.35
N PHE A 233 18.48 -11.30 -33.39
CA PHE A 233 17.48 -10.23 -33.29
C PHE A 233 16.17 -10.66 -33.96
N LEU A 234 15.06 -10.20 -33.40
CA LEU A 234 13.72 -10.42 -33.93
C LEU A 234 13.10 -9.09 -34.36
N ASN A 235 12.42 -9.10 -35.51
CA ASN A 235 11.62 -7.99 -35.99
C ASN A 235 10.13 -8.31 -35.80
N LEU A 236 9.51 -7.76 -34.76
CA LEU A 236 8.11 -8.04 -34.42
C LEU A 236 7.34 -6.79 -33.94
N PRO A 237 6.01 -6.84 -33.90
CA PRO A 237 5.20 -5.77 -33.32
C PRO A 237 5.42 -5.61 -31.81
N ALA A 238 5.38 -4.37 -31.31
CA ALA A 238 5.62 -4.06 -29.89
C ALA A 238 4.72 -4.84 -28.92
N HIS A 239 3.42 -4.99 -29.20
CA HIS A 239 2.53 -5.75 -28.30
C HIS A 239 2.90 -7.22 -28.18
N ARG A 240 3.40 -7.84 -29.25
CA ARG A 240 3.85 -9.24 -29.23
C ARG A 240 5.10 -9.38 -28.37
N PHE A 241 5.99 -8.39 -28.44
CA PHE A 241 7.19 -8.38 -27.62
C PHE A 241 6.87 -8.24 -26.12
N ILE A 242 5.93 -7.35 -25.79
CA ILE A 242 5.53 -7.06 -24.42
C ILE A 242 4.73 -8.24 -23.83
N TRP A 243 3.68 -8.69 -24.50
CA TRP A 243 2.69 -9.62 -23.93
C TRP A 243 2.86 -11.08 -24.33
N GLY A 244 3.58 -11.36 -25.41
CA GLY A 244 3.78 -12.73 -25.87
C GLY A 244 3.84 -12.87 -27.37
N TYR A 245 4.81 -13.63 -27.85
CA TYR A 245 4.87 -14.16 -29.20
C TYR A 245 5.11 -15.67 -29.19
N ASP A 246 4.70 -16.31 -30.27
CA ASP A 246 5.00 -17.72 -30.50
C ASP A 246 6.40 -17.80 -31.11
N ASP A 247 7.28 -18.55 -30.46
CA ASP A 247 8.66 -18.77 -30.87
C ASP A 247 8.91 -20.28 -31.05
N SER A 248 9.52 -20.66 -32.17
CA SER A 248 9.75 -22.07 -32.51
C SER A 248 10.65 -22.78 -31.50
N LEU A 249 11.68 -22.07 -31.00
CA LEU A 249 12.59 -22.62 -30.00
C LEU A 249 11.88 -22.79 -28.66
N TYR A 250 11.06 -21.80 -28.29
CA TYR A 250 10.23 -21.87 -27.09
C TYR A 250 9.21 -23.03 -27.15
N ALA A 251 8.55 -23.23 -28.29
CA ALA A 251 7.60 -24.32 -28.49
C ALA A 251 8.27 -25.71 -28.34
N LEU A 252 9.47 -25.87 -28.90
CA LEU A 252 10.27 -27.10 -28.76
C LEU A 252 10.74 -27.30 -27.31
N ALA A 253 11.24 -26.23 -26.69
CA ALA A 253 11.65 -26.21 -25.28
C ALA A 253 10.50 -26.64 -24.36
N LYS A 254 9.28 -26.14 -24.60
CA LYS A 254 8.07 -26.55 -23.88
C LYS A 254 7.80 -28.05 -24.04
N GLY A 255 7.90 -28.59 -25.25
CA GLY A 255 7.72 -30.03 -25.50
C GLY A 255 8.70 -30.91 -24.71
N VAL A 256 9.96 -30.50 -24.62
CA VAL A 256 11.01 -31.23 -23.89
C VAL A 256 10.91 -31.03 -22.37
N MET A 257 10.61 -29.81 -21.92
CA MET A 257 10.66 -29.41 -20.50
C MET A 257 9.30 -29.48 -19.80
N SER A 258 8.22 -29.82 -20.51
CA SER A 258 6.90 -30.11 -19.92
C SER A 258 6.94 -31.24 -18.89
N TYR A 259 7.95 -32.13 -18.95
CA TYR A 259 8.11 -33.23 -18.00
C TYR A 259 8.62 -32.77 -16.62
N GLN A 260 9.23 -31.59 -16.52
CA GLN A 260 9.84 -31.07 -15.29
C GLN A 260 9.03 -29.94 -14.62
N LYS A 261 7.86 -29.55 -15.14
CA LYS A 261 7.03 -28.42 -14.66
C LYS A 261 7.81 -27.10 -14.48
N LYS A 262 8.89 -26.88 -15.26
CA LYS A 262 9.80 -25.75 -15.07
C LYS A 262 9.39 -24.44 -15.75
N PHE A 263 8.47 -24.47 -16.73
CA PHE A 263 8.07 -23.26 -17.46
C PHE A 263 6.65 -22.83 -17.10
N PRO A 264 6.47 -21.68 -16.43
CA PRO A 264 5.15 -21.25 -15.96
C PRO A 264 4.33 -20.46 -17.00
N PHE A 265 4.87 -20.17 -18.19
CA PHE A 265 4.18 -19.38 -19.22
C PHE A 265 3.83 -20.20 -20.48
N GLU A 266 2.84 -19.75 -21.25
CA GLU A 266 2.45 -20.39 -22.51
C GLU A 266 3.15 -19.79 -23.74
N LYS A 267 3.59 -18.52 -23.62
CA LYS A 267 4.26 -17.74 -24.67
C LYS A 267 5.41 -16.95 -24.06
N PHE A 268 6.42 -16.64 -24.87
CA PHE A 268 7.51 -15.77 -24.46
C PHE A 268 7.14 -14.30 -24.68
N GLY A 269 7.21 -13.48 -23.64
CA GLY A 269 7.04 -12.03 -23.70
C GLY A 269 7.54 -11.40 -22.41
N ILE A 270 8.03 -10.17 -22.48
CA ILE A 270 8.70 -9.54 -21.32
C ILE A 270 7.79 -9.43 -20.09
N LEU A 271 6.50 -9.18 -20.31
CA LEU A 271 5.49 -9.06 -19.27
C LEU A 271 4.41 -10.16 -19.39
N ALA A 272 4.68 -11.24 -20.12
CA ALA A 272 3.70 -12.29 -20.38
C ALA A 272 3.20 -12.95 -19.08
N SER A 273 4.09 -13.18 -18.11
CA SER A 273 3.77 -13.76 -16.79
C SER A 273 2.94 -12.83 -15.90
N ARG A 274 2.81 -11.55 -16.26
CA ARG A 274 2.03 -10.58 -15.49
C ARG A 274 0.56 -10.55 -15.91
N ASN A 275 0.18 -11.15 -17.03
CA ASN A 275 -1.19 -11.10 -17.53
C ASN A 275 -2.02 -12.29 -17.03
N GLY A 276 -3.21 -12.02 -16.50
CA GLY A 276 -4.10 -13.05 -15.95
C GLY A 276 -3.78 -13.41 -14.51
N THR A 277 -4.12 -14.64 -14.12
CA THR A 277 -3.88 -15.14 -12.77
C THR A 277 -2.48 -15.74 -12.68
N SER A 278 -1.68 -15.21 -11.77
CA SER A 278 -0.35 -15.73 -11.43
C SER A 278 -0.46 -17.17 -10.90
N SER A 279 0.45 -18.05 -11.33
CA SER A 279 0.60 -19.38 -10.73
C SER A 279 1.13 -19.31 -9.30
N ASP A 280 1.85 -18.23 -8.97
CA ASP A 280 2.44 -18.05 -7.64
C ASP A 280 1.39 -17.89 -6.55
N VAL A 281 1.60 -18.58 -5.43
CA VAL A 281 0.81 -18.45 -4.20
C VAL A 281 1.64 -17.71 -3.16
N ILE A 282 1.18 -16.53 -2.76
CA ILE A 282 1.85 -15.68 -1.78
C ILE A 282 1.10 -15.79 -0.46
N THR A 283 1.82 -16.10 0.62
CA THR A 283 1.29 -16.16 1.99
C THR A 283 1.87 -15.02 2.80
N ILE A 284 1.01 -14.16 3.36
CA ILE A 284 1.44 -13.02 4.18
C ILE A 284 0.86 -13.11 5.59
N ASN A 285 1.51 -12.41 6.52
CA ASN A 285 1.06 -12.23 7.88
C ASN A 285 -0.11 -11.21 7.94
N THR A 286 -1.23 -11.60 8.55
CA THR A 286 -2.45 -10.77 8.63
C THR A 286 -2.38 -9.63 9.65
N GLY A 287 -1.39 -9.67 10.55
CA GLY A 287 -1.31 -8.78 11.72
C GLY A 287 -2.17 -9.20 12.91
N LYS A 288 -3.00 -10.26 12.80
CA LYS A 288 -3.92 -10.68 13.87
C LYS A 288 -3.20 -11.20 15.12
N LYS A 289 -2.12 -11.97 14.94
CA LYS A 289 -1.31 -12.49 16.04
C LYS A 289 -0.22 -11.51 16.48
N ASP A 290 0.42 -10.87 15.52
CA ASP A 290 1.47 -9.90 15.75
C ASP A 290 1.39 -8.80 14.69
N ILE A 291 0.99 -7.61 15.12
CA ILE A 291 0.87 -6.44 14.26
C ILE A 291 2.21 -6.01 13.66
N ASN A 292 3.33 -6.36 14.30
CA ASN A 292 4.67 -6.04 13.83
C ASN A 292 5.08 -6.87 12.60
N LYS A 293 4.32 -7.91 12.27
CA LYS A 293 4.51 -8.72 11.06
C LYS A 293 3.51 -8.39 9.95
N LEU A 294 2.56 -7.47 10.17
CA LEU A 294 1.52 -7.15 9.19
C LEU A 294 2.11 -6.91 7.79
N GLY A 295 1.59 -7.63 6.79
CA GLY A 295 1.99 -7.48 5.39
C GLY A 295 3.26 -8.21 4.99
N LEU A 296 4.05 -8.73 5.94
CA LEU A 296 5.27 -9.45 5.63
C LEU A 296 4.94 -10.82 5.05
N ILE A 297 5.62 -11.17 3.96
CA ILE A 297 5.58 -12.50 3.35
C ILE A 297 6.12 -13.52 4.35
N ASP A 298 5.29 -14.53 4.60
CA ASP A 298 5.59 -15.71 5.40
C ASP A 298 6.11 -16.84 4.52
N ARG A 299 5.42 -17.07 3.38
CA ARG A 299 5.78 -18.10 2.39
C ARG A 299 5.55 -17.64 0.96
N PHE A 300 6.41 -18.10 0.06
CA PHE A 300 6.26 -17.95 -1.38
C PHE A 300 6.23 -19.34 -2.02
N ASN A 301 5.14 -19.70 -2.67
CA ASN A 301 4.93 -21.04 -3.25
C ASN A 301 5.11 -22.20 -2.25
N GLY A 302 4.81 -21.96 -0.98
CA GLY A 302 4.94 -22.94 0.11
C GLY A 302 6.27 -22.88 0.87
N GLU A 303 7.29 -22.22 0.29
CA GLU A 303 8.63 -22.12 0.87
C GLU A 303 8.81 -20.87 1.73
N GLU A 304 9.60 -21.00 2.82
CA GLU A 304 9.92 -19.91 3.76
C GLU A 304 11.15 -19.08 3.34
N SER A 305 11.94 -19.62 2.42
CA SER A 305 13.10 -18.98 1.80
C SER A 305 13.27 -19.53 0.39
N ILE A 306 13.98 -18.80 -0.46
CA ILE A 306 14.43 -19.31 -1.76
C ILE A 306 15.81 -19.97 -1.60
N ASP A 307 16.32 -20.59 -2.66
CA ASP A 307 17.61 -21.30 -2.68
C ASP A 307 18.52 -20.85 -3.83
N HIS A 308 18.37 -19.59 -4.25
CA HIS A 308 19.07 -19.05 -5.42
C HIS A 308 20.41 -18.40 -5.08
N TRP A 309 20.58 -17.91 -3.85
CA TRP A 309 21.74 -17.13 -3.44
C TRP A 309 22.60 -17.91 -2.44
N SER A 310 23.84 -17.47 -2.29
CA SER A 310 24.83 -18.23 -1.51
C SER A 310 24.63 -18.17 0.00
N THR A 311 23.81 -17.25 0.51
CA THR A 311 23.56 -17.08 1.95
C THR A 311 22.08 -17.08 2.27
N ASP A 312 21.75 -17.60 3.45
CA ASP A 312 20.39 -17.59 3.99
C ASP A 312 19.81 -16.17 4.05
N ASP A 313 20.64 -15.17 4.37
CA ASP A 313 20.21 -13.77 4.46
C ASP A 313 19.67 -13.20 3.14
N CYS A 314 20.24 -13.61 2.02
CA CYS A 314 19.84 -13.14 0.69
C CYS A 314 18.72 -14.00 0.10
N ASN A 315 18.59 -15.21 0.61
CA ASN A 315 17.47 -16.11 0.38
C ASN A 315 16.22 -15.78 1.21
N LYS A 316 16.28 -14.81 2.12
CA LYS A 316 15.12 -14.34 2.88
C LYS A 316 14.08 -13.68 1.97
N ILE A 317 12.86 -14.19 2.04
CA ILE A 317 11.68 -13.62 1.39
C ILE A 317 10.89 -12.66 2.30
N GLN A 318 11.27 -12.55 3.58
CA GLN A 318 10.60 -11.72 4.57
C GLN A 318 10.70 -10.22 4.21
N GLY A 319 9.66 -9.74 3.54
CA GLY A 319 9.45 -8.36 3.13
C GLY A 319 7.97 -8.14 2.82
N GLY A 320 7.56 -6.88 2.65
CA GLY A 320 6.22 -6.56 2.17
C GLY A 320 6.09 -6.81 0.66
N ASP A 321 4.85 -6.88 0.18
CA ASP A 321 4.52 -6.89 -1.26
C ASP A 321 4.42 -5.47 -1.87
N GLY A 322 4.81 -4.45 -1.11
CA GLY A 322 4.73 -3.05 -1.49
C GLY A 322 3.41 -2.36 -1.18
N THR A 323 2.40 -3.06 -0.68
CA THR A 323 1.09 -2.45 -0.35
C THR A 323 0.96 -2.02 1.11
N ILE A 324 1.49 -2.80 2.04
CA ILE A 324 1.43 -2.52 3.46
C ILE A 324 2.71 -3.01 4.17
N PHE A 325 3.16 -2.21 5.13
CA PHE A 325 4.35 -2.46 5.93
C PHE A 325 4.04 -2.36 7.43
N PRO A 326 4.80 -3.03 8.30
CA PRO A 326 4.63 -2.93 9.74
C PRO A 326 4.65 -1.47 10.25
N PRO A 327 3.57 -1.00 10.90
CA PRO A 327 3.46 0.39 11.36
C PRO A 327 4.60 0.83 12.28
N HIS A 328 5.08 -0.07 13.14
CA HIS A 328 6.18 0.21 14.08
C HIS A 328 7.49 0.58 13.36
N VAL A 329 7.82 -0.12 12.27
CA VAL A 329 9.03 0.13 11.47
C VAL A 329 8.94 1.47 10.77
N VAL A 330 7.78 1.75 10.15
CA VAL A 330 7.53 3.00 9.42
C VAL A 330 7.55 4.22 10.35
N ARG A 331 6.91 4.13 11.53
CA ARG A 331 6.89 5.22 12.53
C ARG A 331 8.29 5.60 13.00
N GLN A 332 9.21 4.63 13.06
CA GLN A 332 10.61 4.83 13.43
C GLN A 332 11.49 5.28 12.26
N LYS A 333 10.93 5.44 11.05
CA LYS A 333 11.67 5.81 9.83
C LYS A 333 12.80 4.82 9.52
N LYS A 334 12.66 3.57 9.96
CA LYS A 334 13.61 2.49 9.66
C LYS A 334 13.44 2.01 8.22
N PRO A 335 14.48 1.41 7.61
CA PRO A 335 14.36 0.78 6.31
C PRO A 335 13.24 -0.26 6.30
N ILE A 336 12.48 -0.28 5.21
CA ILE A 336 11.46 -1.29 4.93
C ILE A 336 11.94 -2.15 3.76
N TYR A 337 11.57 -3.42 3.74
CA TYR A 337 11.98 -4.34 2.68
C TYR A 337 10.77 -4.75 1.85
N MET A 338 10.94 -4.74 0.53
CA MET A 338 9.96 -5.26 -0.42
C MET A 338 10.52 -6.50 -1.10
N TYR A 339 9.79 -7.61 -1.09
CA TYR A 339 10.20 -8.77 -1.88
C TYR A 339 9.77 -8.60 -3.34
N GLN A 340 10.73 -8.63 -4.26
CA GLN A 340 10.48 -8.56 -5.69
C GLN A 340 10.65 -9.94 -6.30
N LYS A 341 9.53 -10.58 -6.67
CA LYS A 341 9.54 -11.95 -7.20
C LYS A 341 10.27 -12.05 -8.53
N GLU A 342 10.29 -11.00 -9.35
CA GLU A 342 11.01 -10.96 -10.62
C GLU A 342 12.53 -10.84 -10.46
N LEU A 343 13.00 -10.44 -9.26
CA LEU A 343 14.42 -10.36 -8.90
C LEU A 343 14.85 -11.50 -7.99
N CYS A 344 13.89 -12.27 -7.48
CA CYS A 344 14.09 -13.27 -6.44
C CYS A 344 14.90 -12.71 -5.25
N ARG A 345 14.66 -11.47 -4.85
CA ARG A 345 15.33 -10.87 -3.67
C ARG A 345 14.46 -9.83 -3.00
N ARG A 346 14.81 -9.53 -1.75
CA ARG A 346 14.30 -8.37 -1.04
C ARG A 346 15.08 -7.10 -1.44
N LEU A 347 14.35 -6.04 -1.78
CA LEU A 347 14.89 -4.71 -2.02
C LEU A 347 14.70 -3.83 -0.78
N PRO A 348 15.76 -3.17 -0.28
CA PRO A 348 15.64 -2.18 0.77
C PRO A 348 15.03 -0.89 0.22
N LEU A 349 14.11 -0.30 0.97
CA LEU A 349 13.65 1.07 0.76
C LEU A 349 13.99 1.87 2.02
N VAL A 350 14.69 2.99 1.84
CA VAL A 350 15.18 3.84 2.92
C VAL A 350 14.34 5.11 3.01
N PHE A 351 14.14 5.61 4.23
CA PHE A 351 13.44 6.87 4.44
C PHE A 351 14.27 8.02 3.86
N ASP A 352 13.68 8.79 2.96
CA ASP A 352 14.26 10.02 2.41
C ASP A 352 13.79 11.23 3.22
N LYS A 353 12.48 11.50 3.17
CA LYS A 353 11.87 12.68 3.82
C LYS A 353 10.38 12.56 4.01
N GLU A 354 9.82 13.46 4.81
CA GLU A 354 8.38 13.67 4.89
C GLU A 354 7.91 14.61 3.77
N VAL A 355 6.80 14.27 3.13
CA VAL A 355 6.20 15.04 2.02
C VAL A 355 4.71 15.23 2.24
N LYS A 356 4.12 16.18 1.52
CA LYS A 356 2.67 16.39 1.47
C LYS A 356 2.13 15.95 0.11
N ILE A 357 1.15 15.05 0.11
CA ILE A 357 0.49 14.51 -1.09
C ILE A 357 -0.98 14.93 -1.13
N ILE A 358 -1.65 14.67 -2.27
CA ILE A 358 -3.07 14.95 -2.47
C ILE A 358 -3.35 16.44 -2.21
N ASN A 359 -2.81 17.28 -3.10
CA ASN A 359 -2.90 18.74 -3.06
C ASN A 359 -2.38 19.35 -1.74
N GLY A 360 -1.29 18.80 -1.21
CA GLY A 360 -0.61 19.34 -0.04
C GLY A 360 -1.27 19.04 1.32
N LYS A 361 -2.33 18.22 1.35
CA LYS A 361 -3.15 18.00 2.56
C LYS A 361 -2.62 16.87 3.43
N ILE A 362 -2.17 15.77 2.84
CA ILE A 362 -1.89 14.52 3.55
C ILE A 362 -0.38 14.34 3.73
N SER A 363 0.06 14.06 4.96
CA SER A 363 1.47 13.73 5.23
C SER A 363 1.79 12.30 4.80
N ALA A 364 2.94 12.12 4.14
CA ALA A 364 3.47 10.83 3.76
C ALA A 364 4.97 10.77 4.05
N TYR A 365 5.46 9.58 4.40
CA TYR A 365 6.90 9.31 4.39
C TYR A 365 7.31 8.82 3.00
N LYS A 366 8.24 9.54 2.37
CA LYS A 366 8.86 9.13 1.11
C LYS A 366 9.98 8.14 1.43
N TYR A 367 9.79 6.91 0.98
CA TYR A 367 10.80 5.87 0.98
C TYR A 367 11.36 5.73 -0.44
N VAL A 368 12.67 5.60 -0.58
CA VAL A 368 13.35 5.50 -1.89
C VAL A 368 14.18 4.23 -1.96
N LEU A 369 14.31 3.70 -3.17
CA LEU A 369 15.28 2.63 -3.46
C LEU A 369 16.67 3.27 -3.55
N PRO A 370 17.67 2.83 -2.77
CA PRO A 370 19.02 3.37 -2.85
C PRO A 370 19.65 3.19 -4.23
N ASP A 371 20.42 4.17 -4.70
CA ASP A 371 21.13 4.10 -5.97
C ASP A 371 22.23 3.00 -5.97
N THR A 372 22.69 2.59 -4.79
CA THR A 372 23.71 1.55 -4.60
C THR A 372 23.16 0.12 -4.58
N VAL A 373 21.84 -0.07 -4.71
CA VAL A 373 21.21 -1.39 -4.53
C VAL A 373 21.68 -2.45 -5.53
N PHE A 374 22.21 -2.03 -6.69
CA PHE A 374 22.78 -2.89 -7.72
C PHE A 374 24.29 -2.68 -7.89
N ASP A 375 24.93 -1.99 -6.95
CA ASP A 375 26.38 -1.79 -6.96
C ASP A 375 27.13 -2.99 -6.40
N ARG A 376 28.44 -3.00 -6.61
CA ARG A 376 29.32 -4.08 -6.17
C ARG A 376 29.49 -4.10 -4.63
N PRO A 377 29.92 -5.24 -4.06
CA PRO A 377 30.11 -5.39 -2.62
C PRO A 377 31.11 -4.40 -2.00
N GLU A 378 32.05 -3.85 -2.79
CA GLU A 378 32.97 -2.83 -2.30
C GLU A 378 32.27 -1.49 -1.97
N ILE A 379 31.12 -1.22 -2.62
CA ILE A 379 30.29 -0.04 -2.40
C ILE A 379 29.17 -0.36 -1.43
N ASP A 380 28.49 -1.50 -1.63
CA ASP A 380 27.40 -1.98 -0.76
C ASP A 380 27.67 -3.43 -0.33
N PRO A 381 28.26 -3.65 0.86
CA PRO A 381 28.63 -4.99 1.34
C PRO A 381 27.45 -5.98 1.45
N GLU A 382 26.20 -5.49 1.56
CA GLU A 382 25.03 -6.37 1.57
C GLU A 382 24.85 -7.12 0.25
N ASN A 383 25.47 -6.65 -0.85
CA ASN A 383 25.37 -7.28 -2.16
C ASN A 383 26.31 -8.48 -2.37
N GLN A 384 27.22 -8.77 -1.44
CA GLN A 384 28.22 -9.85 -1.58
C GLN A 384 27.59 -11.22 -1.92
N CYS A 385 26.46 -11.54 -1.30
CA CYS A 385 25.77 -12.81 -1.46
C CYS A 385 25.05 -12.99 -2.82
N TYR A 386 24.91 -11.93 -3.61
CA TYR A 386 24.34 -11.99 -4.96
C TYR A 386 25.42 -12.20 -6.03
N CYS A 387 26.68 -12.24 -5.62
CA CYS A 387 27.80 -12.63 -6.48
C CYS A 387 28.04 -14.14 -6.41
N ASP A 388 28.74 -14.66 -7.40
CA ASP A 388 29.20 -16.05 -7.39
C ASP A 388 30.31 -16.19 -6.34
N MET A 389 30.05 -16.94 -5.27
CA MET A 389 30.98 -17.07 -4.14
C MET A 389 32.18 -17.97 -4.45
N ASP A 390 32.06 -18.91 -5.40
CA ASP A 390 33.13 -19.85 -5.74
C ASP A 390 34.21 -19.16 -6.59
N SER A 391 33.78 -18.33 -7.54
CA SER A 391 34.66 -17.57 -8.42
C SER A 391 34.97 -16.16 -7.92
N GLY A 392 34.20 -15.66 -6.95
CA GLY A 392 34.21 -14.26 -6.51
C GLY A 392 33.69 -13.29 -7.57
N ASN A 393 33.10 -13.79 -8.66
CA ASN A 393 32.71 -12.97 -9.80
C ASN A 393 31.36 -12.30 -9.55
N CYS A 394 31.36 -10.97 -9.60
CA CYS A 394 30.16 -10.14 -9.48
C CYS A 394 29.74 -9.60 -10.84
N SER A 395 28.47 -9.19 -10.94
CA SER A 395 28.02 -8.42 -12.10
C SER A 395 28.74 -7.07 -12.18
N PRO A 396 28.82 -6.45 -13.38
CA PRO A 396 29.25 -5.06 -13.50
C PRO A 396 28.45 -4.14 -12.58
N GLN A 397 29.08 -3.06 -12.11
CA GLN A 397 28.43 -2.11 -11.21
C GLN A 397 27.14 -1.55 -11.82
N GLY A 398 26.09 -1.41 -11.01
CA GLY A 398 24.79 -0.87 -11.42
C GLY A 398 23.90 -1.88 -12.15
N VAL A 399 24.27 -3.16 -12.15
CA VAL A 399 23.51 -4.23 -12.80
C VAL A 399 23.42 -5.46 -11.87
N PHE A 400 22.21 -5.99 -11.75
CA PHE A 400 21.89 -7.18 -10.97
C PHE A 400 21.64 -8.39 -11.88
N ASN A 401 22.29 -9.51 -11.58
CA ASN A 401 22.08 -10.78 -12.27
C ASN A 401 20.80 -11.48 -11.78
N ALA A 402 19.73 -11.43 -12.57
CA ALA A 402 18.46 -12.09 -12.28
C ALA A 402 18.34 -13.49 -12.92
N THR A 403 19.43 -14.04 -13.45
CA THR A 403 19.46 -15.35 -14.12
C THR A 403 18.86 -16.50 -13.30
N PRO A 404 19.14 -16.63 -11.98
CA PRO A 404 18.52 -17.67 -11.16
C PRO A 404 16.99 -17.56 -11.14
N CYS A 405 16.48 -16.33 -11.14
CA CYS A 405 15.05 -16.04 -11.14
C CYS A 405 14.39 -16.23 -12.51
N ALA A 406 15.16 -16.09 -13.58
CA ALA A 406 14.71 -16.20 -14.97
C ALA A 406 14.89 -17.61 -15.56
N TYR A 407 14.85 -18.65 -14.71
CA TYR A 407 14.97 -20.07 -15.13
C TYR A 407 16.25 -20.37 -15.94
N GLY A 408 17.35 -19.69 -15.61
CA GLY A 408 18.64 -19.84 -16.29
C GLY A 408 18.80 -18.99 -17.55
N ALA A 409 17.79 -18.22 -17.96
CA ALA A 409 17.97 -17.21 -19.00
C ALA A 409 18.85 -16.06 -18.47
N PRO A 410 19.80 -15.53 -19.27
CA PRO A 410 20.80 -14.56 -18.82
C PRO A 410 20.20 -13.15 -18.70
N ALA A 411 19.23 -12.98 -17.82
CA ALA A 411 18.48 -11.74 -17.59
C ALA A 411 19.16 -10.88 -16.52
N PHE A 412 19.33 -9.60 -16.82
CA PHE A 412 20.02 -8.63 -15.96
C PHE A 412 19.15 -7.40 -15.76
N ILE A 413 19.12 -6.87 -14.54
CA ILE A 413 18.30 -5.71 -14.17
C ILE A 413 19.18 -4.53 -13.81
N SER A 414 18.80 -3.33 -14.25
CA SER A 414 19.52 -2.10 -13.93
C SER A 414 18.53 -0.95 -13.76
N PHE A 415 19.03 0.23 -13.42
CA PHE A 415 18.28 1.46 -13.65
C PHE A 415 18.21 1.81 -15.14
N PRO A 416 17.20 2.60 -15.58
CA PRO A 416 17.06 2.97 -16.98
C PRO A 416 18.32 3.62 -17.57
N HIS A 417 18.60 3.29 -18.83
CA HIS A 417 19.78 3.73 -19.58
C HIS A 417 21.12 3.48 -18.86
N PHE A 418 21.18 2.43 -18.02
CA PHE A 418 22.35 2.12 -17.20
C PHE A 418 22.80 3.31 -16.33
N TYR A 419 21.83 4.05 -15.77
CA TYR A 419 22.12 5.10 -14.80
C TYR A 419 22.90 4.55 -13.60
N ASN A 420 23.91 5.31 -13.18
CA ASN A 420 24.86 4.97 -12.11
C ASN A 420 25.58 3.61 -12.29
N ALA A 421 25.61 3.07 -13.52
CA ALA A 421 26.29 1.81 -13.81
C ALA A 421 27.67 2.02 -14.45
N ASP A 422 28.42 0.92 -14.55
CA ASP A 422 29.75 0.85 -15.16
C ASP A 422 29.76 1.53 -16.55
N PRO A 423 30.67 2.50 -16.81
CA PRO A 423 30.78 3.19 -18.09
C PRO A 423 30.87 2.24 -19.30
N ALA A 424 31.51 1.08 -19.15
CA ALA A 424 31.67 0.10 -20.22
C ALA A 424 30.32 -0.35 -20.81
N LEU A 425 29.26 -0.43 -19.99
CA LEU A 425 27.91 -0.80 -20.44
C LEU A 425 27.30 0.23 -21.38
N LYS A 426 27.55 1.51 -21.12
CA LYS A 426 27.08 2.63 -21.94
C LYS A 426 27.94 2.81 -23.19
N GLU A 427 29.21 2.47 -23.10
CA GLU A 427 30.13 2.53 -24.22
C GLU A 427 29.92 1.39 -25.22
N ALA A 428 29.40 0.23 -24.78
CA ALA A 428 29.12 -0.92 -25.63
C ALA A 428 27.95 -0.72 -26.61
N VAL A 429 26.96 0.12 -26.25
CA VAL A 429 25.76 0.37 -27.07
C VAL A 429 25.47 1.86 -27.14
N SER A 430 25.42 2.39 -28.36
CA SER A 430 25.13 3.82 -28.59
C SER A 430 23.63 4.12 -28.56
N GLY A 431 23.26 5.35 -28.20
CA GLY A 431 21.86 5.83 -28.15
C GLY A 431 21.21 5.79 -26.76
N LEU A 432 21.96 5.43 -25.73
CA LEU A 432 21.55 5.50 -24.33
C LEU A 432 21.74 6.92 -23.76
N ASN A 433 20.79 7.37 -22.95
CA ASN A 433 20.78 8.69 -22.33
C ASN A 433 20.32 8.61 -20.86
N PRO A 434 21.23 8.30 -19.91
CA PRO A 434 20.90 8.21 -18.49
C PRO A 434 20.44 9.56 -17.94
N ASN A 435 19.35 9.56 -17.19
CA ASN A 435 18.81 10.76 -16.56
C ASN A 435 18.97 10.66 -15.04
N PRO A 436 19.62 11.61 -14.35
CA PRO A 436 19.72 11.57 -12.89
C PRO A 436 18.37 11.56 -12.14
N GLN A 437 17.27 11.96 -12.79
CA GLN A 437 15.93 11.84 -12.23
C GLN A 437 15.34 10.44 -12.46
N HIS A 438 15.87 9.44 -11.74
CA HIS A 438 15.19 8.16 -11.57
C HIS A 438 14.51 8.12 -10.21
N ASP A 439 13.18 8.08 -10.25
CA ASP A 439 12.34 8.21 -9.06
C ASP A 439 11.73 6.84 -8.74
N ASN A 440 12.51 5.99 -8.06
CA ASN A 440 11.99 4.79 -7.41
C ASN A 440 11.59 5.16 -5.97
N PHE A 441 10.29 5.31 -5.72
CA PHE A 441 9.80 5.71 -4.41
C PHE A 441 8.44 5.12 -4.04
N LEU A 442 8.17 5.08 -2.74
CA LEU A 442 6.86 4.86 -2.15
C LEU A 442 6.50 6.01 -1.21
N TYR A 443 5.24 6.44 -1.25
CA TYR A 443 4.64 7.29 -0.23
C TYR A 443 3.86 6.42 0.74
N VAL A 444 4.36 6.31 1.97
CA VAL A 444 3.81 5.43 3.00
C VAL A 444 3.14 6.26 4.09
N HIS A 445 1.96 5.83 4.55
CA HIS A 445 1.23 6.52 5.61
C HIS A 445 2.01 6.47 6.94
N PRO A 446 2.41 7.62 7.54
CA PRO A 446 3.36 7.66 8.65
C PRO A 446 2.94 6.84 9.88
N ARG A 447 1.63 6.80 10.17
CA ARG A 447 1.08 6.14 11.35
C ARG A 447 0.69 4.67 11.11
N LEU A 448 0.27 4.32 9.89
CA LEU A 448 -0.43 3.06 9.60
C LEU A 448 0.33 2.16 8.63
N GLY A 449 1.40 2.65 7.99
CA GLY A 449 2.32 1.82 7.21
C GLY A 449 1.82 1.32 5.85
N PHE A 450 0.63 1.70 5.40
CA PHE A 450 0.16 1.35 4.06
C PHE A 450 0.67 2.33 3.00
N THR A 451 0.88 1.83 1.78
CA THR A 451 1.33 2.61 0.63
C THR A 451 0.16 3.38 0.04
N MET A 452 0.33 4.70 -0.11
CA MET A 452 -0.67 5.59 -0.69
C MET A 452 -0.43 5.83 -2.17
N ALA A 453 0.83 5.90 -2.59
CA ALA A 453 1.25 6.12 -3.96
C ALA A 453 2.70 5.66 -4.12
N GLY A 454 3.15 5.47 -5.36
CA GLY A 454 4.51 5.05 -5.62
C GLY A 454 4.83 4.96 -7.10
N LYS A 455 6.12 4.93 -7.41
CA LYS A 455 6.65 4.80 -8.76
C LYS A 455 7.90 3.94 -8.71
N SER A 456 8.02 3.01 -9.64
CA SER A 456 9.22 2.20 -9.84
C SER A 456 9.61 2.22 -11.30
N GLN A 457 10.91 2.36 -11.56
CA GLN A 457 11.53 2.43 -12.88
C GLN A 457 12.72 1.46 -12.89
N LEU A 458 12.60 0.38 -13.65
CA LEU A 458 13.64 -0.63 -13.79
C LEU A 458 13.83 -1.01 -15.26
N GLN A 459 15.07 -1.33 -15.62
CA GLN A 459 15.47 -1.76 -16.95
C GLN A 459 15.81 -3.24 -16.96
N MET A 460 15.40 -3.92 -18.02
CA MET A 460 15.73 -5.30 -18.33
C MET A 460 16.75 -5.36 -19.45
N ASN A 461 17.73 -6.23 -19.27
CA ASN A 461 18.86 -6.44 -20.15
C ASN A 461 19.11 -7.93 -20.34
N VAL A 462 19.82 -8.30 -21.40
CA VAL A 462 20.25 -9.68 -21.67
C VAL A 462 21.75 -9.73 -21.85
N GLN A 463 22.40 -10.68 -21.19
CA GLN A 463 23.81 -10.93 -21.44
C GLN A 463 23.97 -11.95 -22.57
N VAL A 464 24.83 -11.63 -23.53
CA VAL A 464 25.25 -12.55 -24.58
C VAL A 464 26.32 -13.47 -24.02
N ARG A 465 26.10 -14.78 -24.11
CA ARG A 465 27.05 -15.80 -23.67
C ARG A 465 27.41 -16.68 -24.87
N LYS A 466 28.61 -16.49 -25.42
CA LYS A 466 29.09 -17.23 -26.58
C LYS A 466 29.32 -18.69 -26.21
N SER A 467 28.91 -19.59 -27.10
CA SER A 467 29.16 -21.02 -26.99
C SER A 467 29.76 -21.52 -28.31
N PHE A 468 30.75 -22.41 -28.20
CA PHE A 468 31.41 -23.05 -29.34
C PHE A 468 30.40 -23.61 -30.33
N GLY A 469 30.62 -23.30 -31.62
CA GLY A 469 29.76 -23.73 -32.72
C GLY A 469 28.54 -22.86 -32.98
N MET A 470 28.20 -21.90 -32.11
CA MET A 470 27.06 -20.98 -32.31
C MET A 470 27.49 -19.74 -33.10
N THR A 471 27.62 -19.90 -34.41
CA THR A 471 28.11 -18.84 -35.29
C THR A 471 27.20 -17.61 -35.33
N GLN A 472 25.93 -17.76 -34.97
CA GLN A 472 24.98 -16.64 -34.84
C GLN A 472 25.40 -15.62 -33.78
N LEU A 473 26.27 -16.00 -32.83
CA LEU A 473 26.75 -15.10 -31.79
C LEU A 473 28.15 -14.53 -32.07
N ASP A 474 28.73 -14.84 -33.23
CA ASP A 474 30.10 -14.41 -33.55
C ASP A 474 30.22 -12.89 -33.66
N MET A 475 29.14 -12.22 -34.06
CA MET A 475 29.04 -10.76 -34.16
C MET A 475 29.17 -10.02 -32.80
N PHE A 476 28.98 -10.70 -31.68
CA PHE A 476 29.06 -10.08 -30.35
C PHE A 476 30.39 -10.40 -29.65
N GLU A 477 30.77 -9.51 -28.74
CA GLU A 477 31.73 -9.82 -27.69
C GLU A 477 31.10 -10.78 -26.66
N ASP A 478 31.91 -11.67 -26.07
CA ASP A 478 31.42 -12.52 -24.97
C ASP A 478 31.12 -11.64 -23.77
N ASP A 479 30.04 -11.95 -23.04
CA ASP A 479 29.57 -11.22 -21.86
C ASP A 479 29.02 -9.81 -22.10
N MET A 480 28.84 -9.41 -23.36
CA MET A 480 28.19 -8.16 -23.73
C MET A 480 26.74 -8.12 -23.19
N ILE A 481 26.37 -7.04 -22.49
CA ILE A 481 25.02 -6.83 -21.97
C ILE A 481 24.24 -5.90 -22.90
N LEU A 482 23.14 -6.41 -23.44
CA LEU A 482 22.27 -5.71 -24.39
C LEU A 482 21.03 -5.17 -23.67
N PRO A 483 20.75 -3.85 -23.74
CA PRO A 483 19.54 -3.27 -23.18
C PRO A 483 18.32 -3.64 -24.01
N ILE A 484 17.23 -4.02 -23.36
CA ILE A 484 16.04 -4.53 -24.04
C ILE A 484 14.88 -3.55 -23.91
N THR A 485 14.51 -3.25 -22.67
CA THR A 485 13.38 -2.38 -22.34
C THR A 485 13.52 -1.88 -20.92
N TRP A 486 12.98 -0.71 -20.64
CA TRP A 486 12.73 -0.29 -19.27
C TRP A 486 11.26 0.00 -19.06
N VAL A 487 10.82 -0.22 -17.83
CA VAL A 487 9.42 -0.21 -17.43
C VAL A 487 9.26 0.74 -16.27
N GLU A 488 8.25 1.60 -16.38
CA GLU A 488 7.75 2.42 -15.27
C GLU A 488 6.41 1.85 -14.82
N ILE A 489 6.31 1.52 -13.54
CA ILE A 489 5.06 1.10 -12.90
C ILE A 489 4.81 2.07 -11.76
N GLY A 490 3.65 2.73 -11.77
CA GLY A 490 3.33 3.65 -10.71
C GLY A 490 1.86 3.95 -10.59
N LEU A 491 1.50 4.42 -9.40
CA LEU A 491 0.24 5.06 -9.10
C LEU A 491 0.59 6.37 -8.41
N GLU A 492 0.42 7.47 -9.13
CA GLU A 492 0.61 8.81 -8.59
C GLU A 492 -0.60 9.22 -7.75
N ASP A 493 -0.39 10.13 -6.80
CA ASP A 493 -1.41 10.59 -5.87
C ASP A 493 -2.61 11.27 -6.56
N LYS A 494 -2.35 11.94 -7.68
CA LYS A 494 -3.39 12.56 -8.53
C LYS A 494 -4.33 11.53 -9.15
N ASP A 495 -3.83 10.32 -9.43
CA ASP A 495 -4.54 9.26 -10.13
C ASP A 495 -5.23 8.28 -9.16
N LEU A 496 -5.22 8.58 -7.85
CA LEU A 496 -5.88 7.75 -6.86
C LEU A 496 -7.41 7.73 -7.04
N PRO A 497 -8.05 6.55 -6.97
CA PRO A 497 -9.50 6.43 -6.96
C PRO A 497 -10.13 7.10 -5.73
N ASP A 498 -11.39 7.52 -5.85
CA ASP A 498 -12.09 8.24 -4.78
C ASP A 498 -12.20 7.43 -3.48
N LEU A 499 -12.50 6.13 -3.58
CA LEU A 499 -12.55 5.24 -2.41
C LEU A 499 -11.19 5.16 -1.68
N ALA A 500 -10.08 5.14 -2.43
CA ALA A 500 -8.74 5.14 -1.84
C ALA A 500 -8.47 6.50 -1.16
N LYS A 501 -8.85 7.61 -1.80
CA LYS A 501 -8.75 8.95 -1.21
C LYS A 501 -9.57 9.04 0.08
N GLU A 502 -10.82 8.58 0.10
CA GLU A 502 -11.67 8.56 1.30
C GLU A 502 -11.04 7.77 2.45
N GLY A 503 -10.50 6.58 2.17
CA GLY A 503 -9.79 5.78 3.16
C GLY A 503 -8.55 6.49 3.71
N ILE A 504 -7.78 7.15 2.85
CA ILE A 504 -6.61 7.95 3.25
C ILE A 504 -7.05 9.15 4.08
N TYR A 505 -8.08 9.89 3.68
CA TYR A 505 -8.60 11.03 4.43
C TYR A 505 -9.10 10.60 5.82
N GLY A 506 -9.83 9.48 5.91
CA GLY A 506 -10.27 8.91 7.17
C GLY A 506 -9.10 8.57 8.11
N ALA A 507 -8.06 7.93 7.56
CA ALA A 507 -6.85 7.59 8.29
C ALA A 507 -6.04 8.81 8.76
N SER A 508 -5.92 9.83 7.90
CA SER A 508 -5.06 10.99 8.15
C SER A 508 -5.72 12.11 8.95
N PHE A 509 -7.05 12.25 8.91
CA PHE A 509 -7.76 13.34 9.58
C PHE A 509 -8.81 12.84 10.57
N THR A 510 -9.70 11.94 10.17
CA THR A 510 -10.82 11.51 11.02
C THR A 510 -10.33 10.80 12.27
N ILE A 511 -9.40 9.84 12.14
CA ILE A 511 -8.85 9.12 13.29
C ILE A 511 -8.12 10.07 14.26
N PRO A 512 -7.17 10.92 13.82
CA PRO A 512 -6.55 11.90 14.72
C PRO A 512 -7.53 12.91 15.30
N ALA A 513 -8.56 13.35 14.55
CA ALA A 513 -9.56 14.28 15.06
C ALA A 513 -10.41 13.65 16.17
N ILE A 514 -10.81 12.39 16.03
CA ILE A 514 -11.51 11.64 17.09
C ILE A 514 -10.59 11.49 18.30
N GLU A 515 -9.33 11.12 18.09
CA GLU A 515 -8.35 10.99 19.17
C GLU A 515 -8.16 12.29 19.95
N MET A 516 -7.95 13.41 19.25
CA MET A 516 -7.84 14.74 19.85
C MET A 516 -9.14 15.14 20.55
N SER A 517 -10.30 14.87 19.95
CA SER A 517 -11.59 15.20 20.55
C SER A 517 -11.83 14.43 21.84
N LEU A 518 -11.45 13.15 21.90
CA LEU A 518 -11.52 12.34 23.11
C LEU A 518 -10.50 12.82 24.16
N GLN A 519 -9.26 13.11 23.76
CA GLN A 519 -8.21 13.60 24.64
C GLN A 519 -8.58 14.94 25.29
N TYR A 520 -8.82 15.96 24.48
CA TYR A 520 -9.10 17.31 24.96
C TYR A 520 -10.53 17.44 25.48
N GLY A 521 -11.48 16.66 24.96
CA GLY A 521 -12.84 16.57 25.49
C GLY A 521 -12.84 16.06 26.92
N CYS A 522 -12.18 14.93 27.20
CA CYS A 522 -12.06 14.38 28.57
C CYS A 522 -11.30 15.33 29.49
N LEU A 523 -10.30 16.06 28.99
CA LEU A 523 -9.58 17.05 29.79
C LEU A 523 -10.48 18.22 30.17
N LEU A 524 -11.21 18.78 29.19
CA LEU A 524 -12.11 19.91 29.40
C LEU A 524 -13.25 19.55 30.37
N THR A 525 -13.88 18.39 30.18
CA THR A 525 -14.96 17.93 31.08
C THR A 525 -14.45 17.71 32.50
N ALA A 526 -13.22 17.22 32.68
CA ALA A 526 -12.61 17.08 34.01
C ALA A 526 -12.38 18.45 34.67
N LEU A 527 -11.88 19.44 33.93
CA LEU A 527 -11.65 20.80 34.47
C LEU A 527 -12.96 21.52 34.81
N VAL A 528 -13.97 21.43 33.95
CA VAL A 528 -15.29 22.05 34.17
C VAL A 528 -16.00 21.41 35.35
N THR A 529 -15.97 20.09 35.48
CA THR A 529 -16.58 19.40 36.63
C THR A 529 -15.84 19.69 37.92
N LEU A 530 -14.50 19.74 37.91
CA LEU A 530 -13.70 20.10 39.08
C LEU A 530 -13.99 21.52 39.56
N THR A 531 -14.07 22.49 38.64
CA THR A 531 -14.39 23.89 38.98
C THR A 531 -15.81 24.02 39.50
N ALA A 532 -16.79 23.34 38.89
CA ALA A 532 -18.17 23.31 39.38
C ALA A 532 -18.27 22.72 40.81
N ILE A 533 -17.58 21.60 41.07
CA ILE A 533 -17.49 21.00 42.40
C ILE A 533 -16.86 21.99 43.40
N ALA A 534 -15.75 22.64 43.04
CA ALA A 534 -15.09 23.62 43.90
C ALA A 534 -15.98 24.83 44.22
N ILE A 535 -16.75 25.33 43.25
CA ILE A 535 -17.70 26.44 43.45
C ILE A 535 -18.81 26.01 44.42
N ILE A 536 -19.40 24.83 44.23
CA ILE A 536 -20.47 24.32 45.11
C ILE A 536 -19.94 24.12 46.54
N LEU A 537 -18.73 23.57 46.70
CA LEU A 537 -18.10 23.36 48.00
C LEU A 537 -17.76 24.71 48.67
N LYS A 538 -17.23 25.69 47.93
CA LYS A 538 -16.95 27.04 48.45
C LYS A 538 -18.22 27.77 48.87
N GLY A 539 -19.31 27.64 48.10
CA GLY A 539 -20.62 28.18 48.45
C GLY A 539 -21.12 27.61 49.79
N LYS A 540 -21.07 26.28 49.96
CA LYS A 540 -21.44 25.61 51.22
C LYS A 540 -20.53 26.01 52.38
N TRP A 541 -19.23 26.14 52.14
CA TRP A 541 -18.27 26.59 53.15
C TRP A 541 -18.60 28.00 53.65
N ASN A 542 -18.94 28.92 52.73
CA ASN A 542 -19.34 30.28 53.06
C ASN A 542 -20.67 30.32 53.84
N GLU A 543 -21.69 29.54 53.44
CA GLU A 543 -22.93 29.41 54.22
C GLU A 543 -22.67 28.90 55.64
N ARG A 544 -21.76 27.94 55.79
CA ARG A 544 -21.36 27.39 57.09
C ARG A 544 -20.70 28.45 57.96
N ILE A 545 -19.77 29.24 57.43
CA ILE A 545 -19.14 30.36 58.14
C ILE A 545 -20.21 31.38 58.58
N GLN A 546 -21.17 31.71 57.73
CA GLN A 546 -22.25 32.64 58.08
C GLN A 546 -23.16 32.07 59.18
N ARG A 547 -23.52 30.78 59.14
CA ARG A 547 -24.29 30.13 60.22
C ARG A 547 -23.54 30.17 61.56
N ILE A 548 -22.25 29.85 61.57
CA ILE A 548 -21.41 29.91 62.79
C ILE A 548 -21.36 31.35 63.33
N ARG A 549 -21.15 32.35 62.46
CA ARG A 549 -21.16 33.78 62.87
C ARG A 549 -22.51 34.22 63.43
N ARG A 550 -23.64 33.74 62.90
CA ARG A 550 -24.98 34.02 63.45
C ARG A 550 -25.19 33.36 64.82
N LEU A 551 -24.77 32.10 64.99
CA LEU A 551 -24.83 31.41 66.28
C LEU A 551 -23.99 32.13 67.34
N GLN A 552 -22.79 32.60 66.99
CA GLN A 552 -21.94 33.41 67.89
C GLN A 552 -22.54 34.78 68.24
N ARG A 553 -23.26 35.44 67.31
CA ARG A 553 -24.01 36.67 67.62
C ARG A 553 -25.20 36.43 68.55
N ASN A 554 -25.90 35.30 68.39
CA ASN A 554 -27.06 34.98 69.20
C ASN A 554 -26.67 34.58 70.64
N THR A 555 -25.54 33.90 70.84
CA THR A 555 -25.01 33.61 72.18
C THR A 555 -24.49 34.86 72.90
N SER A 556 -23.92 35.83 72.17
CA SER A 556 -23.49 37.11 72.74
C SER A 556 -24.64 38.07 73.08
N THR A 557 -25.76 38.02 72.35
CA THR A 557 -26.99 38.75 72.73
C THR A 557 -27.72 38.10 73.92
N GLN A 558 -27.70 36.76 74.05
CA GLN A 558 -28.21 36.07 75.23
C GLN A 558 -27.36 36.33 76.50
N SER A 559 -26.04 36.49 76.39
CA SER A 559 -25.21 36.88 77.54
C SER A 559 -25.40 38.34 77.93
N GLY A 560 -25.68 39.24 76.97
CA GLY A 560 -26.01 40.64 77.25
C GLY A 560 -27.33 40.82 78.01
N ASN A 561 -28.38 40.06 77.66
CA ASN A 561 -29.67 40.12 78.36
C ASN A 561 -29.68 39.44 79.75
N ARG A 562 -28.68 38.63 80.09
CA ARG A 562 -28.51 38.07 81.45
C ARG A 562 -27.71 38.99 82.40
N LEU A 563 -27.13 40.06 81.89
CA LEU A 563 -26.41 41.07 82.70
C LEU A 563 -27.27 42.30 83.04
N ILE A 564 -28.52 42.36 82.57
CA ILE A 564 -29.47 43.48 82.76
C ILE A 564 -30.74 43.03 83.53
N SER A 565 -30.82 41.78 83.99
CA SER A 565 -31.93 41.30 84.83
C SER A 565 -31.58 41.24 86.30
#